data_AF-A0A537DEN7-F1
#
_entry.id   AF-A0A537DEN7-F1
#
_cell.length_a   1.000
_cell.length_b   1.000
_cell.length_c   1.000
_cell.angle_alpha   90.00
_cell.angle_beta   90.00
_cell.angle_gamma   90.00
#
_symmetry.space_group_name_H-M   'P 1'
#
loop_
_entity.id
_entity.type
_entity.pdbx_description
1 polymer ?
#
loop_
_entity_poly.entity_id
_entity_poly.type
_entity_poly.pdbx_seq_one_letter_code
_entity_poly.pdbx_strand_id
1 'polypeptide(L)'
;MSVCPYVRLSRRETRGSSTACPRCGERLQSDKRLVRKLCCSNCRIVTDRDVVAAVNLSRRGRVRFARSRPPIIEAQGRAGEAVKGNLTTTVIPGVDAPKLTRPTKSQQNP
;
A
#
# COMPACT_ATOMS: atom_id res chain seq x y z
N MET A 1 6.76 4.76 -19.12
CA MET A 1 6.97 3.41 -18.59
C MET A 1 7.06 3.50 -17.08
N SER A 2 6.12 2.90 -16.33
CA SER A 2 6.15 2.92 -14.86
C SER A 2 7.05 1.79 -14.37
N VAL A 3 8.05 2.09 -13.53
CA VAL A 3 8.95 1.08 -12.96
C VAL A 3 8.20 0.36 -11.84
N CYS A 4 7.90 -0.92 -12.04
CA CYS A 4 7.33 -1.74 -10.98
C CYS A 4 8.47 -2.14 -10.03
N PRO A 5 8.46 -1.67 -8.77
CA PRO A 5 9.50 -2.04 -7.84
C PRO A 5 9.38 -3.53 -7.51
N TYR A 6 10.51 -4.22 -7.41
CA TYR A 6 10.55 -5.64 -7.04
C TYR A 6 11.60 -5.85 -5.96
N VAL A 7 11.34 -6.81 -5.07
CA VAL A 7 12.26 -7.18 -4.00
C VAL A 7 12.98 -8.47 -4.38
N ARG A 8 14.32 -8.43 -4.41
CA ARG A 8 15.13 -9.64 -4.53
C ARG A 8 15.19 -10.34 -3.18
N LEU A 9 14.74 -11.59 -3.14
CA LEU A 9 14.92 -12.50 -2.02
C LEU A 9 16.00 -13.53 -2.39
N SER A 10 16.92 -13.79 -1.46
CA SER A 10 17.92 -14.85 -1.61
C SER A 10 17.29 -16.24 -1.51
N ARG A 11 18.00 -17.27 -1.98
CA ARG A 11 17.54 -18.67 -1.82
C ARG A 11 17.32 -19.06 -0.35
N ARG A 12 18.13 -18.52 0.57
CA ARG A 12 17.96 -18.76 2.02
C ARG A 12 16.65 -18.15 2.52
N GLU A 13 16.30 -16.97 2.02
CA GLU A 13 15.07 -16.26 2.38
C GLU A 13 13.81 -16.80 1.70
N THR A 14 13.91 -17.65 0.68
CA THR A 14 12.74 -18.34 0.11
C THR A 14 12.58 -19.76 0.66
N ARG A 15 13.62 -20.30 1.30
CA ARG A 15 13.60 -21.67 1.83
C ARG A 15 12.47 -21.86 2.84
N GLY A 16 11.75 -22.97 2.69
CA GLY A 16 10.68 -23.40 3.59
C GLY A 16 9.42 -22.52 3.58
N SER A 17 9.30 -21.55 2.67
CA SER A 17 8.15 -20.64 2.60
C SER A 17 6.82 -21.36 2.35
N SER A 18 6.86 -22.53 1.71
CA SER A 18 5.68 -23.37 1.43
C SER A 18 5.28 -24.29 2.59
N THR A 19 6.12 -24.43 3.62
CA THR A 19 5.91 -25.38 4.73
C THR A 19 5.79 -24.71 6.09
N ALA A 20 5.96 -23.39 6.18
CA ALA A 20 5.86 -22.65 7.43
C ALA A 20 4.44 -22.09 7.59
N CYS A 21 3.83 -22.32 8.76
CA CYS A 21 2.52 -21.78 9.08
C CYS A 21 2.56 -20.25 9.04
N PRO A 22 1.73 -19.58 8.23
CA PRO A 22 1.73 -18.14 8.15
C PRO A 22 1.20 -17.48 9.44
N ARG A 23 0.62 -18.23 10.39
CA ARG A 23 0.18 -17.66 11.68
C ARG A 23 1.23 -17.80 12.76
N CYS A 24 1.69 -19.02 13.06
CA CYS A 24 2.60 -19.29 14.18
C CYS A 24 4.04 -19.65 13.78
N GLY A 25 4.33 -19.84 12.49
CA GLY A 25 5.66 -20.22 12.01
C GLY A 25 6.02 -21.71 12.12
N GLU A 26 5.22 -22.52 12.80
CA GLU A 26 5.44 -23.98 12.87
C GLU A 26 5.39 -24.65 11.49
N ARG A 27 6.02 -25.83 11.39
CA ARG A 27 6.02 -26.63 10.17
C ARG A 27 4.65 -27.25 9.95
N LEU A 28 4.05 -26.96 8.79
CA LEU A 28 2.79 -27.54 8.36
C LEU A 28 2.97 -29.02 8.00
N GLN A 29 1.99 -29.82 8.37
CA GLN A 29 1.91 -31.24 8.09
C GLN A 29 1.16 -31.48 6.79
N SER A 30 1.61 -32.47 6.02
CA SER A 30 0.88 -32.97 4.86
C SER A 30 -0.09 -34.05 5.30
N ASP A 31 -1.36 -33.91 4.96
CA ASP A 31 -2.28 -35.04 5.00
C ASP A 31 -2.17 -35.79 3.67
N LYS A 32 -1.86 -37.10 3.73
CA LYS A 32 -1.70 -37.97 2.55
C LYS A 32 -2.95 -37.97 1.66
N ARG A 33 -4.13 -37.63 2.22
CA ARG A 33 -5.39 -37.54 1.49
C ARG A 33 -5.63 -36.17 0.83
N LEU A 34 -4.93 -35.13 1.26
CA LEU A 34 -5.07 -33.76 0.77
C LEU A 34 -3.77 -33.32 0.09
N VAL A 35 -3.52 -33.83 -1.11
CA VAL A 35 -2.25 -33.71 -1.85
C VAL A 35 -1.66 -32.29 -1.88
N ARG A 36 -2.52 -31.26 -2.00
CA ARG A 36 -2.09 -29.85 -2.07
C ARG A 36 -2.31 -29.03 -0.79
N LYS A 37 -3.06 -29.55 0.18
CA LYS A 37 -3.33 -28.82 1.43
C LYS A 37 -2.40 -29.28 2.53
N LEU A 38 -1.98 -28.32 3.34
CA LEU A 38 -1.18 -28.56 4.52
C LEU A 38 -1.96 -28.08 5.75
N CYS A 39 -1.78 -28.78 6.87
CA CYS A 39 -2.42 -28.45 8.13
C CYS A 39 -1.40 -28.02 9.18
N CYS A 40 -1.77 -27.04 10.01
CA CYS A 40 -0.98 -26.69 11.19
C CYS A 40 -1.55 -27.41 12.41
N SER A 41 -0.73 -28.15 13.16
CA SER A 41 -1.15 -28.80 14.41
C SER A 41 -1.58 -27.80 15.49
N ASN A 42 -0.87 -26.68 15.59
CA ASN A 42 -1.13 -25.64 16.59
C ASN A 42 -2.31 -24.74 16.19
N CYS A 43 -2.26 -24.11 15.01
CA CYS A 43 -3.30 -23.20 14.56
C CYS A 43 -4.56 -23.87 14.00
N ARG A 44 -4.51 -25.19 13.72
CA ARG A 44 -5.57 -25.98 13.08
C ARG A 44 -6.09 -25.44 11.74
N ILE A 45 -5.32 -24.56 11.09
CA ILE A 45 -5.63 -24.08 9.74
C ILE A 45 -5.25 -25.13 8.71
N VAL A 46 -6.08 -25.27 7.67
CA VAL A 46 -5.80 -26.05 6.47
C VAL A 46 -5.72 -25.09 5.29
N THR A 47 -4.60 -25.08 4.58
CA THR A 47 -4.37 -24.13 3.48
C THR A 47 -3.54 -24.78 2.38
N ASP A 48 -3.78 -24.35 1.15
CA ASP A 48 -3.00 -24.77 0.00
C ASP A 48 -1.52 -24.35 0.12
N ARG A 49 -0.61 -25.23 -0.28
CA ARG A 49 0.83 -25.01 -0.20
C ARG A 49 1.30 -23.74 -0.93
N ASP A 50 0.69 -23.40 -2.07
CA ASP A 50 1.08 -22.24 -2.87
C ASP A 50 0.56 -20.95 -2.24
N VAL A 51 -0.62 -20.98 -1.62
CA VAL A 51 -1.14 -19.87 -0.81
C VAL A 51 -0.22 -19.59 0.38
N VAL A 52 0.23 -20.64 1.08
CA VAL A 52 1.21 -20.51 2.17
C VAL A 52 2.50 -19.85 1.68
N ALA A 53 3.03 -20.31 0.54
CA ALA A 53 4.23 -19.73 -0.06
C ALA A 53 4.05 -18.26 -0.42
N ALA A 54 2.96 -17.90 -1.10
CA ALA A 54 2.66 -16.53 -1.50
C ALA A 54 2.54 -15.59 -0.29
N VAL A 55 1.85 -16.01 0.76
CA VAL A 55 1.69 -15.21 1.99
C VAL A 55 3.03 -15.01 2.69
N ASN A 56 3.82 -16.07 2.85
CA ASN A 56 5.11 -16.01 3.53
C ASN A 56 6.12 -15.15 2.76
N LEU A 57 6.19 -15.29 1.43
CA LEU A 57 7.03 -14.45 0.58
C LEU A 57 6.58 -12.99 0.62
N SER A 58 5.26 -12.73 0.56
CA SER A 58 4.70 -11.38 0.66
C SER A 58 5.07 -10.71 1.97
N ARG A 59 5.06 -11.43 3.10
CA ARG A 59 5.47 -10.89 4.40
C ARG A 59 6.97 -10.56 4.43
N ARG A 60 7.82 -11.45 3.91
CA ARG A 60 9.27 -11.22 3.81
C ARG A 60 9.60 -10.03 2.88
N GLY A 61 8.91 -9.93 1.75
CA GLY A 61 9.04 -8.83 0.79
C GLY A 61 8.51 -7.49 1.32
N ARG A 62 7.37 -7.48 2.03
CA ARG A 62 6.80 -6.28 2.65
C ARG A 62 7.75 -5.63 3.65
N VAL A 63 8.47 -6.42 4.45
CA VAL A 63 9.47 -5.87 5.39
C VAL A 63 10.54 -5.06 4.64
N ARG A 64 10.99 -5.54 3.48
CA ARG A 64 11.97 -4.81 2.65
C ARG A 64 11.35 -3.59 1.98
N PHE A 65 10.13 -3.72 1.45
CA PHE A 65 9.40 -2.60 0.86
C PHE A 65 9.12 -1.45 1.84
N ALA A 66 8.71 -1.78 3.06
CA ALA A 66 8.46 -0.80 4.11
C ALA A 66 9.75 -0.08 4.52
N ARG A 67 10.89 -0.79 4.54
CA ARG A 67 12.22 -0.22 4.83
C ARG A 67 12.80 0.61 3.69
N SER A 68 12.48 0.29 2.43
CA SER A 68 12.90 1.07 1.27
C SER A 68 12.03 2.31 1.04
N ARG A 69 10.93 2.47 1.78
CA ARG A 69 10.16 3.71 1.76
C ARG A 69 10.93 4.74 2.60
N PRO A 70 11.34 5.88 2.05
CA PRO A 70 11.93 6.94 2.85
C PRO A 70 10.96 7.33 3.99
N PRO A 71 11.45 7.72 5.17
CA PRO A 71 10.62 8.29 6.22
C PRO A 71 9.75 9.39 5.62
N ILE A 72 8.49 9.49 6.07
CA ILE A 72 7.49 10.44 5.53
C ILE A 72 8.02 11.89 5.54
N ILE A 73 9.01 12.18 6.38
CA ILE A 73 9.72 13.47 6.47
C ILE A 73 10.47 13.80 5.17
N GLU A 74 11.05 12.83 4.47
CA GLU A 74 11.78 13.06 3.21
C GLU A 74 10.85 13.11 1.97
N ALA A 75 9.59 12.73 2.12
CA ALA A 75 8.59 12.88 1.05
C ALA A 75 8.09 14.33 0.89
N GLN A 76 8.40 15.22 1.84
CA GLN A 76 8.21 16.68 1.68
C GLN A 76 9.37 17.37 0.94
N GLY A 77 10.40 16.61 0.52
CA GLY A 77 11.62 17.15 -0.05
C GLY A 77 11.76 17.08 -1.57
N ARG A 78 10.68 17.21 -2.37
CA ARG A 78 10.80 17.46 -3.83
C ARG A 78 9.53 17.97 -4.52
N ALA A 79 8.79 18.86 -3.87
CA ALA A 79 7.71 19.62 -4.51
C ALA A 79 7.72 21.09 -4.04
N GLY A 80 8.93 21.67 -3.93
CA GLY A 80 9.16 23.05 -3.50
C GLY A 80 9.86 23.92 -4.54
N GLU A 81 10.17 23.41 -5.73
CA GLU A 81 10.77 24.21 -6.81
C GLU A 81 9.70 24.74 -7.76
N ALA A 82 8.98 25.77 -7.31
CA ALA A 82 8.56 26.91 -8.14
C ALA A 82 7.56 27.82 -7.38
N VAL A 83 8.06 28.68 -6.49
CA VAL A 83 7.62 30.08 -6.37
C VAL A 83 8.79 30.85 -5.75
N LYS A 84 9.58 31.53 -6.59
CA LYS A 84 10.38 32.67 -6.15
C LYS A 84 9.43 33.87 -6.12
N GLY A 85 8.59 33.90 -5.09
CA GLY A 85 7.73 35.04 -4.80
C GLY A 85 8.52 36.04 -3.98
N ASN A 86 9.05 37.08 -4.61
CA ASN A 86 9.38 38.29 -3.88
C ASN A 86 8.06 38.85 -3.30
N LEU A 87 8.08 39.24 -2.04
CA LEU A 87 7.01 40.01 -1.41
C LEU A 87 6.96 41.38 -2.12
N THR A 88 6.18 41.47 -3.19
CA THR A 88 5.86 42.74 -3.83
C THR A 88 4.37 42.72 -4.11
N THR A 89 3.65 43.47 -3.29
CA THR A 89 2.24 43.81 -3.49
C THR A 89 2.12 44.53 -4.84
N THR A 90 1.85 43.79 -5.90
CA THR A 90 1.38 44.37 -7.15
C THR A 90 -0.13 44.41 -7.09
N VAL A 91 -0.66 45.60 -6.87
CA VAL A 91 -2.07 45.97 -7.03
C VAL A 91 -2.54 45.48 -8.40
N ILE A 92 -3.53 44.58 -8.45
CA ILE A 92 -4.13 44.10 -9.69
C ILE A 92 -5.11 45.19 -10.19
N PRO A 93 -4.87 45.88 -11.31
CA PRO A 93 -5.82 46.83 -11.88
C PRO A 93 -6.77 46.08 -12.82
N GLY A 94 -8.08 46.22 -12.60
CA GLY A 94 -9.12 45.81 -13.55
C GLY A 94 -9.94 44.60 -13.12
N VAL A 95 -10.78 44.76 -12.09
CA VAL A 95 -11.96 43.90 -11.88
C VAL A 95 -13.17 44.78 -12.12
N ASP A 96 -13.67 44.81 -13.35
CA ASP A 96 -15.06 45.16 -13.58
C ASP A 96 -15.91 43.91 -13.37
N ALA A 97 -16.66 43.93 -12.27
CA ALA A 97 -17.63 42.91 -11.91
C ALA A 97 -18.97 43.18 -12.59
N PRO A 98 -19.61 42.17 -13.19
CA PRO A 98 -21.06 42.13 -13.21
C PRO A 98 -21.56 41.38 -11.97
N LYS A 99 -22.27 42.11 -11.09
CA LYS A 99 -23.09 41.54 -10.01
C LYS A 99 -24.08 40.52 -10.59
N LEU A 100 -23.97 39.25 -10.20
CA LEU A 100 -25.08 38.30 -10.31
C LEU A 100 -25.71 38.16 -8.91
N THR A 101 -26.72 38.99 -8.69
CA THR A 101 -27.67 38.91 -7.58
C THR A 101 -28.37 37.55 -7.59
N ARG A 102 -28.15 36.74 -6.55
CA ARG A 102 -29.13 35.73 -6.12
C ARG A 102 -30.14 36.41 -5.21
N PRO A 103 -31.42 36.04 -5.34
CA PRO A 103 -32.16 35.67 -4.15
C PRO A 103 -32.80 34.29 -4.29
N THR A 104 -32.48 33.46 -3.30
CA THR A 104 -33.18 32.21 -2.99
C THR A 104 -34.57 32.54 -2.42
N LYS A 105 -35.63 31.93 -2.97
CA LYS A 105 -36.93 31.68 -2.31
C LYS A 105 -37.40 30.30 -2.75
N SER A 106 -37.18 29.28 -1.92
CA SER A 106 -38.13 28.71 -0.92
C SER A 106 -39.25 27.88 -1.55
N GLN A 107 -39.08 26.54 -1.46
CA GLN A 107 -40.06 25.50 -1.11
C GLN A 107 -41.52 25.69 -1.54
N GLN A 108 -42.07 24.75 -2.33
CA GLN A 108 -43.24 23.92 -1.97
C GLN A 108 -43.64 22.94 -3.10
N ASN A 109 -43.83 21.67 -2.70
CA ASN A 109 -44.47 20.58 -3.45
C ASN A 109 -46.02 20.73 -3.32
N PRO A 110 -46.84 20.18 -4.23
CA PRO A 110 -47.10 18.73 -4.30
C PRO A 110 -46.81 18.08 -5.65
#